data_AF-A0A2S6R5K9-F1
#
_entry.id   AF-A0A2S6R5K9-F1
#
_cell.length_a   1.000
_cell.length_b   1.000
_cell.length_c   1.000
_cell.angle_alpha   90.00
_cell.angle_beta   90.00
_cell.angle_gamma   90.00
#
_symmetry.space_group_name_H-M   'P 1'
#
loop_
_entity.id
_entity.type
_entity.pdbx_description
1 polymer ?
#
loop_
_entity_poly.entity_id
_entity_poly.type
_entity_poly.pdbx_seq_one_letter_code
_entity_poly.pdbx_strand_id
1 'polypeptide(L)' 'MAANTIIFMGTPDYAVPSLDALLAAGFPIAAAYCQPPRPAGRGKQPRPTAVQRR' A
#
# COMPACT_ATOMS: atom_id res chain seq x y z
N MET A 1 17.42 -17.28 -12.58
CA MET A 1 16.88 -15.94 -12.88
C MET A 1 16.67 -15.22 -11.57
N ALA A 2 17.20 -14.01 -11.40
CA ALA A 2 16.91 -13.22 -10.21
C ALA A 2 15.43 -12.84 -10.26
N ALA A 3 14.65 -13.28 -9.28
CA ALA A 3 13.30 -12.75 -9.11
C ALA A 3 13.47 -11.30 -8.64
N ASN A 4 13.05 -10.33 -9.45
CA ASN A 4 13.08 -8.92 -9.08
C ASN A 4 12.00 -8.68 -8.02
N THR A 5 12.37 -8.86 -6.75
CA THR A 5 11.52 -8.55 -5.60
C THR A 5 11.24 -7.06 -5.54
N ILE A 6 9.95 -6.70 -5.48
CA ILE A 6 9.46 -5.32 -5.53
C ILE A 6 9.28 -4.78 -4.12
N ILE A 7 9.62 -3.50 -3.95
CA ILE A 7 9.13 -2.66 -2.85
C ILE A 7 8.02 -1.78 -3.42
N PHE A 8 6.81 -1.89 -2.89
CA PHE A 8 5.69 -1.06 -3.28
C PHE A 8 5.64 0.21 -2.41
N MET A 9 5.39 1.37 -3.00
CA MET A 9 5.28 2.65 -2.27
C MET A 9 4.00 3.37 -2.71
N GLY A 10 2.98 3.38 -1.84
CA GLY A 10 1.66 3.95 -2.16
C GLY A 10 0.89 4.33 -0.91
N THR A 11 -0.07 5.23 -1.02
CA THR A 11 -0.85 5.76 0.14
C THR A 11 -2.32 6.00 -0.18
N PRO A 12 -2.68 6.71 -1.26
CA PRO A 12 -4.07 7.03 -1.53
C PRO A 12 -4.82 5.84 -2.11
N ASP A 13 -6.15 5.94 -2.19
CA ASP A 13 -7.00 4.83 -2.64
C ASP A 13 -6.67 4.35 -4.07
N TYR A 14 -6.21 5.25 -4.94
CA TYR A 14 -5.80 4.87 -6.31
C TYR A 14 -4.49 4.05 -6.37
N ALA A 15 -3.73 3.94 -5.27
CA ALA A 15 -2.55 3.09 -5.23
C ALA A 15 -2.90 1.62 -5.01
N VAL A 16 -4.09 1.31 -4.48
CA VAL A 16 -4.49 -0.08 -4.20
C VAL A 16 -4.63 -0.91 -5.47
N PRO A 17 -5.29 -0.42 -6.55
CA PRO A 17 -5.41 -1.20 -7.79
C PRO A 17 -4.08 -1.58 -8.43
N SER A 18 -3.05 -0.74 -8.34
CA SER A 18 -1.72 -1.07 -8.89
C SER A 18 -0.97 -2.10 -8.05
N LEU A 19 -1.11 -2.05 -6.71
CA LEU A 19 -0.61 -3.10 -5.82
C LEU A 19 -1.27 -4.45 -6.13
N ASP A 20 -2.60 -4.46 -6.30
CA ASP A 20 -3.34 -5.68 -6.63
C ASP A 20 -2.94 -6.24 -8.00
N ALA A 21 -2.74 -5.38 -9.01
CA ALA A 21 -2.29 -5.80 -10.33
C ALA A 21 -0.90 -6.46 -10.29
N LEU A 22 0.04 -5.92 -9.51
CA LEU A 22 1.38 -6.50 -9.35
C LEU A 22 1.32 -7.89 -8.70
N LEU A 23 0.49 -8.04 -7.67
CA LEU A 23 0.30 -9.31 -6.98
C LEU A 23 -0.41 -10.34 -7.87
N ALA A 24 -1.42 -9.92 -8.63
CA ALA A 24 -2.12 -10.76 -9.59
C ALA A 24 -1.21 -11.24 -10.74
N ALA A 25 -0.26 -10.39 -11.15
CA ALA A 25 0.75 -10.74 -12.15
C ALA A 25 1.89 -11.63 -11.60
N GLY A 26 1.87 -11.98 -10.30
CA GLY A 26 2.83 -12.89 -9.69
C GLY A 26 4.17 -12.24 -9.35
N PHE A 27 4.25 -10.90 -9.30
CA PHE A 27 5.47 -10.24 -8.85
C PHE A 27 5.65 -10.41 -7.34
N PRO A 28 6.81 -10.90 -6.86
CA PRO A 28 7.07 -10.97 -5.43
C PRO A 28 7.23 -9.57 -4.83
N ILE A 29 6.45 -9.25 -3.79
CA ILE A 29 6.53 -7.98 -3.05
C ILE A 29 7.10 -8.23 -1.66
N ALA A 30 8.26 -7.64 -1.35
CA ALA A 30 8.87 -7.77 -0.02
C ALA A 30 8.26 -6.85 1.02
N ALA A 31 7.86 -5.64 0.61
CA ALA A 31 7.27 -4.65 1.51
C ALA A 31 6.38 -3.67 0.75
N ALA A 32 5.36 -3.16 1.45
CA ALA A 32 4.54 -2.04 1.00
C ALA A 32 4.69 -0.88 2.00
N TYR A 33 5.22 0.24 1.53
CA TYR A 33 5.35 1.47 2.32
C TYR A 33 4.21 2.43 1.98
N CYS A 34 3.73 3.12 3.02
CA CYS A 34 2.74 4.17 2.91
C CYS A 34 3.04 5.29 3.89
N GLN A 35 2.35 6.42 3.75
CA GLN A 35 2.39 7.48 4.75
C GLN A 35 1.93 6.94 6.11
N PRO A 36 2.46 7.47 7.23
CA PRO A 36 1.94 7.13 8.54
C PRO A 36 0.45 7.51 8.65
N PRO A 37 -0.37 6.76 9.41
CA PRO A 37 -1.74 7.14 9.72
C PRO A 37 -1.79 8.58 10.25
N ARG A 38 -2.69 9.40 9.70
CA ARG A 38 -2.91 10.77 10.16
C ARG A 38 -4.31 10.91 10.75
N PRO A 39 -4.49 11.74 11.79
CA PRO A 39 -5.81 12.12 12.30
C PRO A 39 -6.74 12.62 11.21
N ALA A 40 -7.98 12.14 11.18
CA ALA A 40 -9.00 12.59 10.22
C ALA A 40 -10.38 12.73 10.86
N GLY A 41 -11.22 13.60 10.29
CA GLY A 41 -12.61 13.79 10.72
C GLY A 41 -12.78 14.30 12.16
N ARG A 42 -13.99 14.14 12.69
CA ARG A 42 -14.32 14.52 14.07
C ARG A 42 -13.76 13.48 15.04
N GLY A 43 -13.15 13.93 16.13
CA GLY A 43 -12.48 13.05 17.09
C GLY A 43 -11.04 12.69 16.73
N LYS A 44 -10.55 13.08 15.53
CA LYS A 44 -9.13 13.04 15.13
C LYS A 44 -8.43 11.70 15.38
N GLN A 45 -9.15 10.60 15.24
CA GLN A 45 -8.55 9.29 15.43
C GLN A 45 -7.60 8.97 14.27
N PRO A 46 -6.49 8.25 14.53
CA PRO A 46 -5.61 7.77 13.48
C PRO A 46 -6.39 6.95 12.46
N ARG A 47 -6.32 7.33 11.19
CA ARG A 47 -6.94 6.58 10.09
C ARG A 47 -5.84 5.86 9.30
N PRO A 48 -5.87 4.52 9.22
CA PRO A 48 -4.97 3.77 8.35
C PRO A 48 -5.09 4.23 6.89
N THR A 49 -3.99 4.23 6.14
CA THR A 49 -3.99 4.59 4.70
C THR A 49 -4.71 3.53 3.86
N ALA A 50 -4.95 3.81 2.58
CA ALA A 50 -5.58 2.83 1.70
C ALA A 50 -4.74 1.55 1.57
N VAL A 51 -3.42 1.71 1.43
CA VAL A 51 -2.48 0.59 1.33
C VAL A 51 -2.36 -0.19 2.63
N GLN A 52 -2.46 0.45 3.80
CA GLN A 52 -2.49 -0.25 5.09
C GLN A 52 -3.73 -1.10 5.32
N ARG A 53 -4.86 -0.80 4.65
CA ARG A 53 -6.12 -1.53 4.83
C ARG A 53 -6.30 -2.68 3.84
N ARG A 54 -5.40 -2.83 2.87
CA ARG A 54 -5.40 -3.89 1.87
C ARG A 54 -4.65 -5.11 2.40
#